data_AF-C5Z6W5-F1
#
_entry.id   AF-C5Z6W5-F1
#
_cell.length_a   1.000
_cell.length_b   1.000
_cell.length_c   1.000
_cell.angle_alpha   90.00
_cell.angle_beta   90.00
_cell.angle_gamma   90.00
#
_symmetry.space_group_name_H-M   'P 1'
#
loop_
_entity.id
_entity.type
_entity.pdbx_description
1 polymer ?
#
loop_
_entity_poly.entity_id
_entity_poly.type
_entity_poly.pdbx_seq_one_letter_code
_entity_poly.pdbx_strand_id
1 'polypeptide(L)'
;MGGLGLSGFVLFSWVLFLCCIFSVDGLSKVRGVNLGGWLVIEGWIKPSLFDGIPNGDMLDGTQVQIRSVVLNKYVSAANGGGSNVTVDRDVASTWETFRLWRVSDNEFQLRCLGGQFLTVNSEDGLILATAKHPLSTETFFIERNAGRVHIRPLNGGYVQATNNHLLISTYQFQPGWDNNLATFELVIVANNLHGDYQLANGYGSEKAKMVLEEHRRSFITANDFDFLSRHGINTVRIPVGWWITQDPYPPSPFVGGSLAALDLAFSWAQSYGLKCIIDLHAAPGSQNGMEHSASRDGSVDWPSPEYISQTLEVIDFLATRYGGHPSLLGIELLNEPSAATVPLDVLVSYYMRGYQIVRNHSSTAYVILCQRIGNADPIELFQAGIGLSNVVVDLHYYNLFDPYFATMNSSQNIEFVYKMRAPQLQDLKAMNGPLVFIGEWVNEWDVQNASQYEYQKFGSAQLDVYANATFGWSYWTLKNDMIHWDFEWNIQNKYLLFSGSSMLKTPSFLLLLALGWGIHLIIMPR
;
A
#
# COMPACT_ATOMS: atom_id res chain seq x y z
N MET A 1 -31.72 55.16 -60.30
CA MET A 1 -32.44 55.61 -59.10
C MET A 1 -31.69 55.09 -57.88
N GLY A 2 -31.18 56.00 -57.04
CA GLY A 2 -30.60 55.79 -55.69
C GLY A 2 -29.33 54.92 -55.61
N GLY A 3 -28.16 55.36 -55.16
CA GLY A 3 -27.83 56.48 -54.26
C GLY A 3 -27.05 55.93 -53.06
N LEU A 4 -25.77 56.30 -52.97
CA LEU A 4 -24.76 55.88 -51.98
C LEU A 4 -25.10 56.20 -50.51
N GLY A 5 -24.52 55.43 -49.59
CA GLY A 5 -24.37 55.78 -48.16
C GLY A 5 -23.38 54.87 -47.44
N LEU A 6 -22.14 55.37 -47.28
CA LEU A 6 -21.00 54.75 -46.59
C LEU A 6 -21.10 54.80 -45.05
N SER A 7 -20.15 54.09 -44.42
CA SER A 7 -19.57 54.23 -43.05
C SER A 7 -20.24 53.41 -41.94
N GLY A 8 -19.53 52.65 -41.11
CA GLY A 8 -18.09 52.37 -40.97
C GLY A 8 -17.77 51.76 -39.59
N PHE A 9 -16.63 51.04 -39.52
CA PHE A 9 -15.80 50.76 -38.32
C PHE A 9 -16.40 49.76 -37.27
N VAL A 10 -15.75 48.72 -36.72
CA VAL A 10 -14.35 48.22 -36.62
C VAL A 10 -14.35 46.71 -36.29
N LEU A 11 -13.27 46.05 -36.74
CA LEU A 11 -12.68 44.78 -36.30
C LEU A 11 -13.04 44.25 -34.89
N PHE A 12 -13.22 42.94 -34.77
CA PHE A 12 -12.32 42.12 -33.95
C PHE A 12 -12.28 40.67 -34.48
N SER A 13 -11.11 40.31 -35.04
CA SER A 13 -10.59 38.95 -35.21
C SER A 13 -10.73 38.15 -33.93
N TRP A 14 -10.97 36.83 -33.97
CA TRP A 14 -10.17 35.82 -33.26
C TRP A 14 -10.45 34.43 -33.85
N VAL A 15 -9.48 33.99 -34.66
CA VAL A 15 -8.91 32.64 -34.75
C VAL A 15 -9.52 31.63 -33.74
N LEU A 16 -10.36 30.72 -34.22
CA LEU A 16 -10.65 29.46 -33.54
C LEU A 16 -9.42 28.57 -33.65
N PHE A 17 -8.46 28.79 -32.74
CA PHE A 17 -7.39 27.85 -32.49
C PHE A 17 -8.04 26.60 -31.88
N LEU A 18 -7.93 25.46 -32.58
CA LEU A 18 -8.19 24.15 -31.99
C LEU A 18 -7.21 23.95 -30.82
N CYS A 19 -7.66 24.25 -29.61
CA CYS A 19 -7.18 23.51 -28.45
C CYS A 19 -8.00 22.22 -28.39
N CYS A 20 -7.46 21.15 -28.97
CA CYS A 20 -7.87 19.80 -28.56
C CYS A 20 -7.50 19.65 -27.09
N ILE A 21 -8.42 20.04 -26.21
CA ILE A 21 -8.40 19.64 -24.81
C ILE A 21 -8.65 18.14 -24.84
N PHE A 22 -7.59 17.34 -24.64
CA PHE A 22 -7.75 15.91 -24.38
C PHE A 22 -8.55 15.79 -23.08
N SER A 23 -9.86 15.59 -23.20
CA SER A 23 -10.74 15.33 -22.06
C SER A 23 -10.57 13.87 -21.66
N VAL A 24 -10.31 13.64 -20.38
CA VAL A 24 -10.34 12.31 -19.77
C VAL A 24 -11.82 11.97 -19.52
N ASP A 25 -12.47 11.16 -20.37
CA ASP A 25 -13.89 10.75 -20.24
C ASP A 25 -14.84 11.75 -19.54
N GLY A 26 -15.02 12.93 -20.15
CA GLY A 26 -15.91 13.98 -19.65
C GLY A 26 -15.38 14.83 -18.49
N LEU A 27 -14.18 14.52 -17.97
CA LEU A 27 -13.40 15.33 -17.04
C LEU A 27 -12.33 16.12 -17.80
N SER A 28 -11.96 17.29 -17.26
CA SER A 28 -10.80 18.02 -17.77
C SER A 28 -9.49 17.32 -17.39
N LYS A 29 -9.35 16.90 -16.11
CA LYS A 29 -8.28 16.06 -15.54
C LYS A 29 -8.74 15.40 -14.23
N VAL A 30 -8.06 14.33 -13.82
CA VAL A 30 -8.23 13.71 -12.50
C VAL A 30 -7.82 14.68 -11.38
N ARG A 31 -8.73 14.90 -10.45
CA ARG A 31 -8.49 15.47 -9.12
C ARG A 31 -8.96 14.42 -8.12
N GLY A 32 -8.01 13.60 -7.70
CA GLY A 32 -8.26 12.36 -6.98
C GLY A 32 -7.91 12.44 -5.50
N VAL A 33 -8.49 11.52 -4.73
CA VAL A 33 -8.04 11.18 -3.38
C VAL A 33 -7.99 9.66 -3.26
N ASN A 34 -6.92 9.14 -2.67
CA ASN A 34 -6.74 7.73 -2.38
C ASN A 34 -7.56 7.32 -1.15
N LEU A 35 -8.10 6.11 -1.17
CA LEU A 35 -8.77 5.47 -0.02
C LEU A 35 -7.84 4.45 0.64
N GLY A 36 -6.59 4.86 0.91
CA GLY A 36 -5.56 4.06 1.57
C GLY A 36 -5.95 3.67 2.99
N GLY A 37 -5.47 2.51 3.45
CA GLY A 37 -5.81 1.95 4.76
C GLY A 37 -7.24 1.40 4.88
N TRP A 38 -8.05 1.37 3.81
CA TRP A 38 -9.44 0.87 3.86
C TRP A 38 -9.61 -0.60 3.47
N LEU A 39 -9.43 -0.94 2.18
CA LEU A 39 -9.56 -2.32 1.69
C LEU A 39 -8.24 -3.09 1.69
N VAL A 40 -7.14 -2.35 1.72
CA VAL A 40 -5.78 -2.81 2.04
C VAL A 40 -5.33 -1.99 3.25
N ILE A 41 -4.88 -2.68 4.29
CA ILE A 41 -4.55 -2.13 5.59
C ILE A 41 -3.10 -1.69 5.63
N GLU A 42 -2.89 -0.50 6.19
CA GLU A 42 -1.60 0.04 6.54
C GLU A 42 -1.66 0.52 7.99
N GLY A 43 -0.88 -0.13 8.85
CA GLY A 43 -0.95 0.06 10.29
C GLY A 43 -0.57 1.48 10.69
N TRP A 44 0.30 2.17 9.96
CA TRP A 44 0.61 3.56 10.26
C TRP A 44 -0.55 4.53 9.97
N ILE A 45 -1.48 4.19 9.04
CA ILE A 45 -2.68 4.99 8.75
C ILE A 45 -3.69 4.86 9.89
N LYS A 46 -3.86 3.64 10.42
CA LYS A 46 -4.76 3.34 11.54
C LYS A 46 -4.11 2.39 12.57
N PRO A 47 -3.17 2.88 13.41
CA PRO A 47 -2.42 2.01 14.35
C PRO A 47 -3.28 1.24 15.34
N SER A 48 -4.38 1.87 15.78
CA SER A 48 -5.31 1.26 16.75
C SER A 48 -5.96 -0.05 16.28
N LEU A 49 -5.88 -0.39 14.99
CA LEU A 49 -6.28 -1.71 14.50
C LEU A 49 -5.41 -2.85 15.04
N PHE A 50 -4.21 -2.57 15.57
CA PHE A 50 -3.26 -3.57 16.03
C PHE A 50 -3.18 -3.69 17.56
N ASP A 51 -3.76 -2.75 18.32
CA ASP A 51 -3.64 -2.64 19.79
C ASP A 51 -4.09 -3.90 20.55
N GLY A 52 -5.03 -4.64 19.97
CA GLY A 52 -5.63 -5.81 20.61
C GLY A 52 -4.90 -7.14 20.34
N ILE A 53 -3.79 -7.13 19.62
CA ILE A 53 -3.05 -8.33 19.23
C ILE A 53 -2.13 -8.78 20.39
N PRO A 54 -2.29 -10.00 20.93
CA PRO A 54 -1.37 -10.55 21.93
C PRO A 54 0.06 -10.60 21.38
N ASN A 55 1.07 -10.16 22.13
CA ASN A 55 2.46 -10.07 21.64
C ASN A 55 2.55 -9.38 20.26
N GLY A 56 1.86 -8.24 20.09
CA GLY A 56 1.84 -7.46 18.84
C GLY A 56 3.20 -6.86 18.44
N ASP A 57 4.20 -6.97 19.30
CA ASP A 57 5.60 -6.67 18.99
C ASP A 57 6.35 -7.86 18.36
N MET A 58 5.70 -9.02 18.21
CA MET A 58 6.21 -10.24 17.58
C MET A 58 5.25 -10.73 16.48
N LEU A 59 5.02 -9.89 15.47
CA LEU A 59 4.21 -10.22 14.30
C LEU A 59 5.05 -10.90 13.21
N ASP A 60 4.41 -11.42 12.15
CA ASP A 60 5.18 -11.93 11.00
C ASP A 60 6.10 -10.84 10.43
N GLY A 61 7.35 -11.20 10.21
CA GLY A 61 8.38 -10.31 9.70
C GLY A 61 9.10 -9.48 10.75
N THR A 62 8.66 -9.48 12.01
CA THR A 62 9.45 -8.87 13.10
C THR A 62 10.86 -9.45 13.08
N GLN A 63 11.85 -8.57 13.07
CA GLN A 63 13.26 -8.92 13.09
C GLN A 63 13.75 -8.98 14.52
N VAL A 64 14.32 -10.12 14.92
CA VAL A 64 14.80 -10.36 16.27
C VAL A 64 16.26 -10.81 16.29
N GLN A 65 16.95 -10.46 17.36
CA GLN A 65 18.28 -10.95 17.70
C GLN A 65 18.22 -11.62 19.07
N ILE A 66 18.91 -12.76 19.21
CA ILE A 66 18.89 -13.57 20.43
C ILE A 66 20.31 -13.62 21.00
N ARG A 67 20.46 -13.29 22.29
CA ARG A 67 21.77 -13.25 22.96
C ARG A 67 21.78 -14.13 24.20
N SER A 68 22.81 -14.96 24.34
CA SER A 68 23.01 -15.75 25.55
C SER A 68 23.46 -14.86 26.70
N VAL A 69 22.78 -14.94 27.85
CA VAL A 69 23.13 -14.16 29.05
C VAL A 69 24.39 -14.67 29.74
N VAL A 70 24.76 -15.94 29.52
CA VAL A 70 25.93 -16.58 30.14
C VAL A 70 27.18 -16.42 29.29
N LEU A 71 27.06 -16.55 27.96
CA LEU A 71 28.20 -16.39 27.05
C LEU A 71 28.40 -14.93 26.64
N ASN A 72 27.38 -14.09 26.80
CA ASN A 72 27.36 -12.71 26.32
C ASN A 72 27.53 -12.60 24.79
N LYS A 73 27.15 -13.65 24.05
CA LYS A 73 27.27 -13.80 22.59
C LYS A 73 25.90 -13.94 21.92
N TYR A 74 25.80 -13.50 20.68
CA TYR A 74 24.61 -13.63 19.85
C TYR A 74 24.53 -14.98 19.15
N VAL A 75 23.30 -15.46 18.99
CA VAL A 75 22.93 -16.58 18.13
C VAL A 75 23.12 -16.18 16.67
N SER A 76 23.81 -17.01 15.89
CA SER A 76 24.17 -16.70 14.51
C SER A 76 23.88 -17.87 13.57
N ALA A 77 23.20 -17.58 12.47
CA ALA A 77 23.11 -18.45 11.30
C ALA A 77 24.11 -17.94 10.26
N ALA A 78 25.38 -18.32 10.43
CA ALA A 78 26.47 -17.86 9.58
C ALA A 78 26.18 -18.12 8.08
N ASN A 79 26.62 -17.19 7.22
CA ASN A 79 26.29 -17.14 5.79
C ASN A 79 24.79 -17.00 5.48
N GLY A 80 23.98 -16.64 6.48
CA GLY A 80 22.53 -16.46 6.35
C GLY A 80 21.73 -17.77 6.42
N GLY A 81 22.35 -18.91 6.68
CA GLY A 81 21.70 -20.22 6.77
C GLY A 81 22.47 -21.35 6.09
N GLY A 82 21.86 -22.52 6.02
CA GLY A 82 22.40 -23.72 5.37
C GLY A 82 23.40 -24.53 6.21
N SER A 83 23.62 -24.17 7.47
CA SER A 83 24.56 -24.86 8.36
C SER A 83 24.11 -24.83 9.83
N ASN A 84 24.98 -25.24 10.75
CA ASN A 84 24.72 -25.24 12.19
C ASN A 84 24.55 -23.81 12.73
N VAL A 85 23.73 -23.65 13.76
CA VAL A 85 23.59 -22.38 14.48
C VAL A 85 24.57 -22.33 15.66
N THR A 86 25.30 -21.22 15.76
CA THR A 86 26.32 -21.00 16.80
C THR A 86 25.94 -19.86 17.74
N VAL A 87 26.60 -19.78 18.89
CA VAL A 87 26.44 -18.70 19.88
C VAL A 87 27.82 -18.11 20.23
N ASP A 88 28.43 -17.46 19.24
CA ASP A 88 29.85 -17.06 19.29
C ASP A 88 30.12 -15.60 18.84
N ARG A 89 29.09 -14.85 18.44
CA ARG A 89 29.24 -13.50 17.90
C ARG A 89 29.17 -12.43 18.99
N ASP A 90 30.12 -11.49 19.00
CA ASP A 90 30.12 -10.35 19.94
C ASP A 90 29.13 -9.24 19.56
N VAL A 91 28.94 -9.06 18.26
CA VAL A 91 28.10 -8.01 17.68
C VAL A 91 27.12 -8.66 16.73
N ALA A 92 25.86 -8.25 16.80
CA ALA A 92 24.84 -8.70 15.88
C ALA A 92 24.75 -7.82 14.63
N SER A 93 24.60 -8.47 13.48
CA SER A 93 24.33 -7.83 12.20
C SER A 93 23.34 -8.70 11.42
N THR A 94 23.59 -8.99 10.14
CA THR A 94 22.65 -9.66 9.25
C THR A 94 22.49 -11.15 9.53
N TRP A 95 23.53 -11.86 9.97
CA TRP A 95 23.47 -13.32 10.22
C TRP A 95 22.94 -13.68 11.61
N GLU A 96 22.93 -12.72 12.53
CA GLU A 96 22.39 -12.86 13.88
C GLU A 96 20.93 -12.39 13.98
N THR A 97 20.38 -11.88 12.88
CA THR A 97 19.01 -11.37 12.79
C THR A 97 18.10 -12.39 12.11
N PHE A 98 17.03 -12.75 12.79
CA PHE A 98 16.02 -13.70 12.31
C PHE A 98 14.69 -12.98 12.12
N ARG A 99 13.94 -13.36 11.09
CA ARG A 99 12.55 -12.93 10.91
C ARG A 99 11.61 -13.92 11.56
N LEU A 100 10.66 -13.44 12.35
CA LEU A 100 9.63 -14.28 12.95
C LEU A 100 8.56 -14.62 11.91
N TRP A 101 8.21 -15.90 11.82
CA TRP A 101 6.98 -16.37 11.20
C TRP A 101 6.08 -16.85 12.32
N ARG A 102 4.97 -16.14 12.51
CA ARG A 102 4.10 -16.35 13.67
C ARG A 102 3.13 -17.50 13.41
N VAL A 103 3.06 -18.43 14.34
CA VAL A 103 2.13 -19.59 14.29
C VAL A 103 0.98 -19.37 15.28
N SER A 104 1.29 -18.89 16.48
CA SER A 104 0.30 -18.54 17.52
C SER A 104 0.77 -17.31 18.32
N ASP A 105 0.18 -17.06 19.49
CA ASP A 105 0.64 -16.03 20.42
C ASP A 105 2.02 -16.30 21.03
N ASN A 106 2.42 -17.57 21.15
CA ASN A 106 3.69 -17.98 21.73
C ASN A 106 4.53 -18.92 20.86
N GLU A 107 4.01 -19.36 19.71
CA GLU A 107 4.69 -20.23 18.76
C GLU A 107 5.19 -19.47 17.54
N PHE A 108 6.47 -19.65 17.22
CA PHE A 108 7.16 -18.97 16.15
C PHE A 108 8.11 -19.90 15.41
N GLN A 109 8.29 -19.62 14.13
CA GLN A 109 9.35 -20.18 13.30
C GLN A 109 10.35 -19.06 13.01
N LEU A 110 11.64 -19.35 13.10
CA LEU A 110 12.69 -18.36 12.93
C LEU A 110 13.32 -18.51 11.56
N ARG A 111 13.08 -17.55 10.67
CA ARG A 111 13.60 -17.53 9.31
C ARG A 111 14.92 -16.75 9.24
N CYS A 112 15.93 -17.37 8.66
CA CYS A 112 17.25 -16.79 8.44
C CYS A 112 17.28 -15.92 7.18
N LEU A 113 18.34 -15.12 7.02
CA LEU A 113 18.54 -14.24 5.86
C LEU A 113 18.45 -14.98 4.51
N GLY A 114 19.02 -16.19 4.43
CA GLY A 114 19.04 -17.05 3.25
C GLY A 114 17.71 -17.75 2.98
N GLY A 115 16.69 -17.51 3.81
CA GLY A 115 15.34 -18.03 3.67
C GLY A 115 15.09 -19.40 4.30
N GLN A 116 16.11 -20.06 4.84
CA GLN A 116 15.95 -21.28 5.63
C GLN A 116 15.35 -20.97 7.01
N PHE A 117 14.80 -21.98 7.66
CA PHE A 117 14.27 -21.91 9.01
C PHE A 117 15.17 -22.68 9.99
N LEU A 118 15.11 -22.25 11.25
CA LEU A 118 15.69 -23.02 12.34
C LEU A 118 14.95 -24.35 12.51
N THR A 119 15.72 -25.41 12.71
CA THR A 119 15.21 -26.78 12.94
C THR A 119 16.10 -27.51 13.94
N VAL A 120 15.59 -28.60 14.49
CA VAL A 120 16.27 -29.42 15.49
C VAL A 120 16.74 -30.72 14.85
N ASN A 121 18.03 -31.03 14.97
CA ASN A 121 18.54 -32.36 14.65
C ASN A 121 18.03 -33.38 15.67
N SER A 122 17.33 -34.41 15.20
CA SER A 122 16.72 -35.43 16.05
C SER A 122 17.71 -36.31 16.80
N GLU A 123 18.96 -36.43 16.33
CA GLU A 123 19.95 -37.33 16.94
C GLU A 123 20.60 -36.75 18.19
N ASP A 124 20.96 -35.46 18.15
CA ASP A 124 21.77 -34.80 19.18
C ASP A 124 21.11 -33.53 19.75
N GLY A 125 19.96 -33.13 19.21
CA GLY A 125 19.25 -31.91 19.60
C GLY A 125 19.92 -30.63 19.12
N LEU A 126 20.87 -30.69 18.17
CA LEU A 126 21.55 -29.53 17.64
C LEU A 126 20.60 -28.64 16.83
N ILE A 127 20.67 -27.32 17.04
CA ILE A 127 19.90 -26.36 16.24
C ILE A 127 20.63 -26.06 14.93
N LEU A 128 19.93 -26.23 13.83
CA LEU A 128 20.41 -26.03 12.46
C LEU A 128 19.58 -24.96 11.77
N ALA A 129 20.17 -24.25 10.80
CA ALA A 129 19.48 -23.28 9.93
C ALA A 129 19.29 -23.84 8.52
N THR A 130 18.79 -25.08 8.40
CA THR A 130 18.80 -25.84 7.13
C THR A 130 17.42 -26.13 6.56
N ALA A 131 16.34 -25.94 7.33
CA ALA A 131 15.00 -26.29 6.88
C ALA A 131 14.54 -25.34 5.77
N LYS A 132 14.10 -25.87 4.63
CA LYS A 132 13.59 -25.06 3.50
C LYS A 132 12.13 -24.68 3.66
N HIS A 133 11.41 -25.41 4.50
CA HIS A 133 9.98 -25.24 4.70
C HIS A 133 9.68 -25.14 6.20
N PRO A 134 8.72 -24.30 6.59
CA PRO A 134 8.36 -24.07 7.97
C PRO A 134 7.29 -25.07 8.42
N LEU A 135 7.68 -26.32 8.69
CA LEU A 135 6.75 -27.33 9.19
C LEU A 135 6.57 -27.20 10.70
N SER A 136 5.68 -28.01 11.27
CA SER A 136 5.46 -28.04 12.73
C SER A 136 6.72 -28.45 13.52
N THR A 137 7.68 -29.10 12.88
CA THR A 137 8.99 -29.46 13.45
C THR A 137 9.94 -28.28 13.60
N GLU A 138 9.72 -27.21 12.83
CA GLU A 138 10.48 -25.96 12.85
C GLU A 138 9.86 -24.91 13.79
N THR A 139 8.82 -25.29 14.54
CA THR A 139 8.09 -24.39 15.44
C THR A 139 8.69 -24.43 16.84
N PHE A 140 8.93 -23.24 17.38
CA PHE A 140 9.46 -22.99 18.72
C PHE A 140 8.47 -22.19 19.55
N PHE A 141 8.27 -22.61 20.79
CA PHE A 141 7.66 -21.79 21.81
C PHE A 141 8.68 -20.77 22.31
N ILE A 142 8.27 -19.51 22.39
CA ILE A 142 9.05 -18.42 22.98
C ILE A 142 8.30 -17.89 24.20
N GLU A 143 8.78 -18.26 25.38
CA GLU A 143 8.29 -17.77 26.66
C GLU A 143 9.05 -16.48 27.00
N ARG A 144 8.34 -15.41 27.39
CA ARG A 144 8.93 -14.09 27.70
C ARG A 144 8.73 -13.74 29.17
N ASN A 145 9.76 -13.15 29.77
CA ASN A 145 9.66 -12.46 31.06
C ASN A 145 10.56 -11.23 31.03
N ALA A 146 9.93 -10.05 30.97
CA ALA A 146 10.60 -8.79 30.69
C ALA A 146 11.45 -8.89 29.40
N GLY A 147 12.75 -8.59 29.46
CA GLY A 147 13.67 -8.69 28.31
C GLY A 147 14.26 -10.08 28.06
N ARG A 148 13.87 -11.08 28.86
CA ARG A 148 14.42 -12.44 28.79
C ARG A 148 13.46 -13.40 28.13
N VAL A 149 14.03 -14.43 27.49
CA VAL A 149 13.28 -15.48 26.85
C VAL A 149 13.82 -16.86 27.18
N HIS A 150 12.89 -17.82 27.21
CA HIS A 150 13.16 -19.25 27.12
C HIS A 150 12.56 -19.77 25.83
N ILE A 151 13.35 -20.53 25.08
CA ILE A 151 12.96 -21.05 23.76
C ILE A 151 12.92 -22.56 23.86
N ARG A 152 11.89 -23.21 23.33
CA ARG A 152 11.83 -24.68 23.23
C ARG A 152 11.14 -25.10 21.93
N PRO A 153 11.62 -26.12 21.22
CA PRO A 153 10.89 -26.69 20.10
C PRO A 153 9.60 -27.37 20.58
N LEU A 154 8.70 -27.70 19.65
CA LEU A 154 7.48 -28.46 19.97
C LEU A 154 7.79 -29.81 20.63
N ASN A 155 8.84 -30.48 20.16
CA ASN A 155 9.33 -31.74 20.70
C ASN A 155 10.80 -31.58 21.12
N GLY A 156 11.07 -31.51 22.43
CA GLY A 156 12.43 -31.40 22.95
C GLY A 156 12.51 -30.66 24.28
N GLY A 157 13.72 -30.52 24.81
CA GLY A 157 14.00 -29.69 25.98
C GLY A 157 14.17 -28.21 25.58
N TYR A 158 14.34 -27.34 26.58
CA TYR A 158 14.69 -25.96 26.34
C TYR A 158 16.01 -25.83 25.57
N VAL A 159 16.06 -24.83 24.70
CA VAL A 159 17.26 -24.42 23.97
C VAL A 159 18.27 -23.90 24.97
N GLN A 160 19.53 -24.31 24.83
CA GLN A 160 20.65 -23.85 25.65
C GLN A 160 21.88 -23.53 24.80
N ALA A 161 22.63 -22.52 25.24
CA ALA A 161 23.94 -22.19 24.71
C ALA A 161 25.02 -22.92 25.51
N THR A 162 25.74 -23.84 24.86
CA THR A 162 26.81 -24.62 25.51
C THR A 162 28.11 -23.83 25.60
N ASN A 163 29.01 -24.25 26.51
CA ASN A 163 30.36 -23.66 26.62
C ASN A 163 31.21 -23.81 25.35
N ASN A 164 30.85 -24.73 24.44
CA ASN A 164 31.49 -24.89 23.13
C ASN A 164 30.82 -24.06 22.03
N HIS A 165 30.01 -23.05 22.41
CA HIS A 165 29.29 -22.16 21.49
C HIS A 165 28.27 -22.84 20.57
N LEU A 166 27.81 -24.04 20.92
CA LEU A 166 26.71 -24.73 20.22
C LEU A 166 25.36 -24.35 20.82
N LEU A 167 24.34 -24.22 19.97
CA LEU A 167 22.94 -24.07 20.36
C LEU A 167 22.23 -25.43 20.25
N ILE A 168 21.73 -25.97 21.37
CA ILE A 168 21.10 -27.31 21.43
C ILE A 168 19.80 -27.29 22.23
N SER A 169 18.82 -28.16 21.95
CA SER A 169 17.50 -28.22 22.60
C SER A 169 17.37 -29.38 23.61
N THR A 170 18.36 -29.54 24.48
CA THR A 170 18.44 -30.71 25.39
C THR A 170 18.26 -30.36 26.87
N TYR A 171 17.98 -29.09 27.22
CA TYR A 171 17.79 -28.68 28.61
C TYR A 171 16.43 -29.20 29.13
N GLN A 172 16.45 -30.24 29.96
CA GLN A 172 15.26 -31.06 30.28
C GLN A 172 14.29 -30.44 31.30
N PHE A 173 14.77 -29.54 32.16
CA PHE A 173 13.96 -28.97 33.24
C PHE A 173 13.45 -27.58 32.87
N GLN A 174 12.38 -27.11 33.50
CA GLN A 174 11.98 -25.70 33.38
C GLN A 174 13.12 -24.82 33.91
N PRO A 175 13.75 -23.98 33.08
CA PRO A 175 14.79 -23.08 33.54
C PRO A 175 14.21 -21.97 34.43
N GLY A 176 14.99 -21.53 35.42
CA GLY A 176 14.73 -20.27 36.11
C GLY A 176 14.99 -19.08 35.18
N TRP A 177 14.56 -17.89 35.61
CA TRP A 177 14.84 -16.63 34.90
C TRP A 177 16.20 -16.01 35.25
N ASP A 178 17.01 -16.72 36.03
CA ASP A 178 18.39 -16.38 36.37
C ASP A 178 19.33 -16.52 35.16
N ASN A 179 20.60 -16.13 35.35
CA ASN A 179 21.62 -16.30 34.33
C ASN A 179 22.04 -17.78 34.25
N ASN A 180 21.37 -18.53 33.38
CA ASN A 180 21.67 -19.94 33.11
C ASN A 180 21.80 -20.19 31.60
N LEU A 181 22.23 -21.40 31.22
CA LEU A 181 22.52 -21.76 29.83
C LEU A 181 21.30 -21.69 28.90
N ALA A 182 20.08 -21.79 29.43
CA ALA A 182 18.83 -21.78 28.69
C ALA A 182 18.14 -20.39 28.67
N THR A 183 18.66 -19.41 29.40
CA THR A 183 18.13 -18.04 29.41
C THR A 183 18.81 -17.18 28.36
N PHE A 184 18.01 -16.51 27.53
CA PHE A 184 18.47 -15.57 26.50
C PHE A 184 17.84 -14.19 26.68
N GLU A 185 18.46 -13.17 26.12
CA GLU A 185 17.83 -11.88 25.83
C GLU A 185 17.32 -11.89 24.39
N LEU A 186 16.13 -11.33 24.16
CA LEU A 186 15.56 -11.15 22.84
C LEU A 186 15.41 -9.66 22.56
N VAL A 187 16.05 -9.20 21.49
CA VAL A 187 16.02 -7.81 21.03
C VAL A 187 15.18 -7.75 19.77
N ILE A 188 14.15 -6.90 19.77
CA ILE A 188 13.40 -6.56 18.56
C ILE A 188 14.18 -5.46 17.84
N VAL A 189 14.70 -5.81 16.66
CA VAL A 189 15.50 -4.90 15.81
C VAL A 189 14.58 -4.04 14.95
N ALA A 190 13.52 -4.63 14.40
CA ALA A 190 12.53 -3.94 13.59
C ALA A 190 11.18 -4.64 13.70
N ASN A 191 10.11 -3.85 13.75
CA ASN A 191 8.73 -4.33 13.75
C ASN A 191 7.89 -3.39 12.86
N ASN A 192 8.23 -3.35 11.58
CA ASN A 192 7.73 -2.33 10.66
C ASN A 192 6.61 -2.83 9.75
N LEU A 193 6.33 -4.15 9.74
CA LEU A 193 5.27 -4.71 8.92
C LEU A 193 3.97 -4.77 9.71
N HIS A 194 3.06 -3.85 9.41
CA HIS A 194 1.72 -3.80 9.98
C HIS A 194 0.68 -3.72 8.87
N GLY A 195 0.54 -4.78 8.07
CA GLY A 195 -0.43 -4.85 6.97
C GLY A 195 -1.55 -5.86 7.22
N ASP A 196 -2.34 -6.16 6.19
CA ASP A 196 -3.39 -7.19 6.24
C ASP A 196 -2.88 -8.53 6.75
N TYR A 197 -1.68 -8.96 6.31
CA TYR A 197 -1.12 -10.25 6.69
C TYR A 197 -0.90 -10.31 8.22
N GLN A 198 -0.20 -9.32 8.78
CA GLN A 198 0.14 -9.30 10.19
C GLN A 198 -1.08 -9.08 11.08
N LEU A 199 -2.04 -8.24 10.66
CA LEU A 199 -3.29 -8.05 11.40
C LEU A 199 -4.08 -9.36 11.44
N ALA A 200 -4.27 -9.99 10.29
CA ALA A 200 -5.13 -11.16 10.20
C ALA A 200 -4.52 -12.39 10.89
N ASN A 201 -3.21 -12.63 10.72
CA ASN A 201 -2.54 -13.71 11.43
C ASN A 201 -2.39 -13.41 12.93
N GLY A 202 -2.09 -12.16 13.30
CA GLY A 202 -1.90 -11.75 14.69
C GLY A 202 -3.14 -11.93 15.57
N TYR A 203 -4.32 -11.58 15.06
CA TYR A 203 -5.58 -11.82 15.75
C TYR A 203 -6.10 -13.25 15.63
N GLY A 204 -5.72 -13.97 14.58
CA GLY A 204 -6.38 -15.19 14.15
C GLY A 204 -7.72 -14.91 13.44
N SER A 205 -8.19 -15.89 12.67
CA SER A 205 -9.27 -15.74 11.70
C SER A 205 -10.56 -15.11 12.25
N GLU A 206 -11.06 -15.57 13.40
CA GLU A 206 -12.34 -15.10 13.96
C GLU A 206 -12.28 -13.63 14.40
N LYS A 207 -11.28 -13.27 15.19
CA LYS A 207 -11.14 -11.90 15.71
C LYS A 207 -10.70 -10.93 14.61
N ALA A 208 -9.84 -11.35 13.69
CA ALA A 208 -9.46 -10.56 12.52
C ALA A 208 -10.68 -10.22 11.67
N LYS A 209 -11.59 -11.18 11.45
CA LYS A 209 -12.85 -10.96 10.73
C LYS A 209 -13.69 -9.87 11.38
N MET A 210 -13.90 -9.93 12.70
CA MET A 210 -14.67 -8.91 13.42
C MET A 210 -14.05 -7.52 13.30
N VAL A 211 -12.72 -7.42 13.46
CA VAL A 211 -11.99 -6.14 13.36
C VAL A 211 -12.10 -5.55 11.96
N LEU A 212 -11.86 -6.35 10.91
CA LEU A 212 -11.86 -5.88 9.53
C LEU A 212 -13.27 -5.60 9.00
N GLU A 213 -14.29 -6.34 9.42
CA GLU A 213 -15.69 -6.04 9.09
C GLU A 213 -16.11 -4.68 9.67
N GLU A 214 -15.78 -4.40 10.94
CA GLU A 214 -16.09 -3.12 11.57
C GLU A 214 -15.31 -1.97 10.92
N HIS A 215 -14.02 -2.17 10.67
CA HIS A 215 -13.17 -1.18 10.00
C HIS A 215 -13.72 -0.81 8.62
N ARG A 216 -13.98 -1.80 7.75
CA ARG A 216 -14.48 -1.53 6.40
C ARG A 216 -15.85 -0.86 6.40
N ARG A 217 -16.70 -1.14 7.39
CA ARG A 217 -18.04 -0.54 7.53
C ARG A 217 -18.01 0.91 8.02
N SER A 218 -17.01 1.30 8.82
CA SER A 218 -16.99 2.57 9.54
C SER A 218 -15.91 3.56 9.08
N PHE A 219 -14.81 3.08 8.50
CA PHE A 219 -13.67 3.92 8.13
C PHE A 219 -13.98 4.82 6.92
N ILE A 220 -14.51 4.24 5.84
CA ILE A 220 -15.02 4.95 4.67
C ILE A 220 -16.52 4.68 4.51
N THR A 221 -17.27 5.74 4.25
CA THR A 221 -18.74 5.76 4.21
C THR A 221 -19.24 6.64 3.07
N ALA A 222 -20.55 6.60 2.79
CA ALA A 222 -21.18 7.50 1.81
C ALA A 222 -20.94 9.00 2.10
N ASN A 223 -20.82 9.39 3.37
CA ASN A 223 -20.57 10.78 3.75
C ASN A 223 -19.20 11.28 3.28
N ASP A 224 -18.24 10.37 3.14
CA ASP A 224 -16.91 10.69 2.65
C ASP A 224 -16.94 11.01 1.15
N PHE A 225 -17.74 10.26 0.38
CA PHE A 225 -17.95 10.54 -1.04
C PHE A 225 -18.69 11.88 -1.26
N ASP A 226 -19.67 12.18 -0.41
CA ASP A 226 -20.33 13.50 -0.38
C ASP A 226 -19.35 14.62 -0.05
N PHE A 227 -18.49 14.43 0.95
CA PHE A 227 -17.44 15.38 1.31
C PHE A 227 -16.50 15.64 0.13
N LEU A 228 -15.96 14.59 -0.50
CA LEU A 228 -15.07 14.70 -1.64
C LEU A 228 -15.72 15.46 -2.81
N SER A 229 -16.94 15.08 -3.18
CA SER A 229 -17.71 15.73 -4.25
C SER A 229 -17.92 17.22 -3.99
N ARG A 230 -18.33 17.60 -2.76
CA ARG A 230 -18.52 19.00 -2.35
C ARG A 230 -17.24 19.84 -2.38
N HIS A 231 -16.07 19.21 -2.28
CA HIS A 231 -14.77 19.88 -2.34
C HIS A 231 -14.11 19.82 -3.73
N GLY A 232 -14.86 19.42 -4.76
CA GLY A 232 -14.39 19.45 -6.16
C GLY A 232 -13.40 18.33 -6.51
N ILE A 233 -13.31 17.30 -5.67
CA ILE A 233 -12.70 16.02 -6.04
C ILE A 233 -13.66 15.31 -6.99
N ASN A 234 -13.11 14.69 -8.02
CA ASN A 234 -13.89 14.03 -9.08
C ASN A 234 -13.61 12.54 -9.20
N THR A 235 -12.58 12.03 -8.52
CA THR A 235 -12.12 10.65 -8.63
C THR A 235 -11.68 10.13 -7.25
N VAL A 236 -11.96 8.86 -6.98
CA VAL A 236 -11.33 8.12 -5.87
C VAL A 236 -10.42 7.03 -6.45
N ARG A 237 -9.22 6.88 -5.91
CA ARG A 237 -8.32 5.74 -6.18
C ARG A 237 -8.44 4.75 -5.02
N ILE A 238 -8.78 3.50 -5.32
CA ILE A 238 -9.19 2.51 -4.34
C ILE A 238 -8.20 1.33 -4.38
N PRO A 239 -7.24 1.29 -3.44
CA PRO A 239 -6.37 0.14 -3.23
C PRO A 239 -7.15 -1.15 -2.96
N VAL A 240 -6.82 -2.24 -3.65
CA VAL A 240 -7.37 -3.58 -3.43
C VAL A 240 -6.27 -4.63 -3.38
N GLY A 241 -6.46 -5.66 -2.56
CA GLY A 241 -5.55 -6.81 -2.48
C GLY A 241 -6.02 -7.96 -3.36
N TRP A 242 -5.07 -8.75 -3.86
CA TRP A 242 -5.31 -9.90 -4.76
C TRP A 242 -6.34 -10.92 -4.25
N TRP A 243 -6.44 -11.06 -2.92
CA TRP A 243 -7.36 -11.99 -2.27
C TRP A 243 -8.84 -11.66 -2.53
N ILE A 244 -9.15 -10.46 -3.02
CA ILE A 244 -10.52 -10.02 -3.38
C ILE A 244 -11.20 -10.96 -4.39
N THR A 245 -10.44 -11.68 -5.22
CA THR A 245 -10.97 -12.63 -6.22
C THR A 245 -11.62 -13.85 -5.60
N GLN A 246 -11.28 -14.16 -4.35
CA GLN A 246 -11.77 -15.33 -3.62
C GLN A 246 -12.77 -14.94 -2.51
N ASP A 247 -13.31 -13.72 -2.55
CA ASP A 247 -14.33 -13.30 -1.61
C ASP A 247 -15.61 -14.16 -1.70
N PRO A 248 -16.27 -14.45 -0.54
CA PRO A 248 -15.95 -13.97 0.80
C PRO A 248 -14.97 -14.87 1.59
N TYR A 249 -14.38 -15.87 0.95
CA TYR A 249 -13.53 -16.90 1.59
C TYR A 249 -12.12 -16.92 1.00
N PRO A 250 -11.34 -15.83 1.11
CA PRO A 250 -9.97 -15.81 0.61
C PRO A 250 -9.07 -16.81 1.35
N PRO A 251 -7.91 -17.13 0.77
CA PRO A 251 -6.93 -18.00 1.43
C PRO A 251 -6.41 -17.38 2.72
N SER A 252 -6.15 -18.23 3.71
CA SER A 252 -5.58 -17.83 5.00
C SER A 252 -4.21 -17.15 4.81
N PRO A 253 -3.87 -16.10 5.59
CA PRO A 253 -4.66 -15.53 6.69
C PRO A 253 -5.65 -14.45 6.26
N PHE A 254 -5.74 -14.10 4.98
CA PHE A 254 -6.56 -12.98 4.51
C PHE A 254 -8.04 -13.16 4.87
N VAL A 255 -8.73 -12.02 5.01
CA VAL A 255 -10.13 -11.95 5.45
C VAL A 255 -10.96 -11.28 4.38
N GLY A 256 -12.02 -11.97 3.93
CA GLY A 256 -12.85 -11.50 2.83
C GLY A 256 -13.81 -10.37 3.21
N GLY A 257 -14.51 -9.82 2.21
CA GLY A 257 -15.47 -8.74 2.35
C GLY A 257 -15.05 -7.41 1.70
N SER A 258 -13.85 -7.37 1.09
CA SER A 258 -13.38 -6.20 0.34
C SER A 258 -14.16 -6.01 -0.97
N LEU A 259 -14.65 -7.07 -1.61
CA LEU A 259 -15.44 -7.00 -2.84
C LEU A 259 -16.78 -6.29 -2.62
N ALA A 260 -17.49 -6.65 -1.55
CA ALA A 260 -18.77 -6.02 -1.20
C ALA A 260 -18.58 -4.52 -0.87
N ALA A 261 -17.48 -4.17 -0.20
CA ALA A 261 -17.14 -2.78 0.09
C ALA A 261 -16.76 -2.00 -1.19
N LEU A 262 -16.05 -2.62 -2.13
CA LEU A 262 -15.74 -2.04 -3.44
C LEU A 262 -17.03 -1.78 -4.25
N ASP A 263 -17.97 -2.72 -4.28
CA ASP A 263 -19.28 -2.52 -4.93
C ASP A 263 -20.06 -1.33 -4.35
N LEU A 264 -20.01 -1.17 -3.02
CA LEU A 264 -20.60 -0.01 -2.34
C LEU A 264 -19.91 1.29 -2.74
N ALA A 265 -18.57 1.31 -2.81
CA ALA A 265 -17.83 2.48 -3.29
C ALA A 265 -18.23 2.89 -4.70
N PHE A 266 -18.39 1.95 -5.62
CA PHE A 266 -18.88 2.22 -6.98
C PHE A 266 -20.30 2.80 -6.98
N SER A 267 -21.17 2.31 -6.10
CA SER A 267 -22.53 2.83 -5.92
C SER A 267 -22.54 4.27 -5.37
N TRP A 268 -21.68 4.56 -4.39
CA TRP A 268 -21.51 5.91 -3.86
C TRP A 268 -20.89 6.84 -4.91
N ALA A 269 -19.87 6.39 -5.63
CA ALA A 269 -19.24 7.15 -6.70
C ALA A 269 -20.27 7.58 -7.75
N GLN A 270 -21.11 6.66 -8.21
CA GLN A 270 -22.20 6.97 -9.14
C GLN A 270 -23.19 7.98 -8.55
N SER A 271 -23.56 7.82 -7.27
CA SER A 271 -24.54 8.69 -6.59
C SER A 271 -24.02 10.13 -6.41
N TYR A 272 -22.72 10.29 -6.19
CA TYR A 272 -22.07 11.59 -5.92
C TYR A 272 -21.31 12.16 -7.12
N GLY A 273 -21.42 11.54 -8.29
CA GLY A 273 -20.78 12.00 -9.53
C GLY A 273 -19.26 11.84 -9.55
N LEU A 274 -18.72 10.93 -8.75
CA LEU A 274 -17.29 10.59 -8.74
C LEU A 274 -17.01 9.41 -9.67
N LYS A 275 -15.76 9.33 -10.12
CA LYS A 275 -15.19 8.17 -10.81
C LYS A 275 -14.30 7.35 -9.87
N CYS A 276 -14.04 6.10 -10.25
CA CYS A 276 -13.21 5.17 -9.51
C CYS A 276 -12.01 4.72 -10.36
N ILE A 277 -10.83 4.79 -9.79
CA ILE A 277 -9.66 4.02 -10.22
C ILE A 277 -9.55 2.83 -9.27
N ILE A 278 -9.58 1.61 -9.79
CA ILE A 278 -9.26 0.41 -9.01
C ILE A 278 -7.76 0.21 -9.08
N ASP A 279 -7.10 0.12 -7.94
CA ASP A 279 -5.65 -0.06 -7.86
C ASP A 279 -5.30 -1.41 -7.23
N LEU A 280 -4.66 -2.30 -7.99
CA LEU A 280 -4.14 -3.56 -7.46
C LEU A 280 -2.91 -3.28 -6.59
N HIS A 281 -3.17 -3.00 -5.32
CA HIS A 281 -2.20 -2.47 -4.38
C HIS A 281 -1.32 -3.56 -3.74
N ALA A 282 -1.87 -4.77 -3.58
CA ALA A 282 -1.15 -5.92 -3.06
C ALA A 282 -1.30 -7.12 -3.99
N ALA A 283 -0.18 -7.61 -4.53
CA ALA A 283 -0.12 -8.81 -5.36
C ALA A 283 0.37 -10.03 -4.57
N PRO A 284 0.04 -11.27 -4.98
CA PRO A 284 0.51 -12.47 -4.31
C PRO A 284 2.04 -12.53 -4.33
N GLY A 285 2.63 -12.92 -3.20
CA GLY A 285 4.09 -12.90 -3.01
C GLY A 285 4.70 -11.52 -2.74
N SER A 286 3.91 -10.44 -2.75
CA SER A 286 4.34 -9.04 -2.61
C SER A 286 5.31 -8.58 -3.70
N GLN A 287 5.01 -7.43 -4.29
CA GLN A 287 5.82 -6.80 -5.34
C GLN A 287 6.90 -5.86 -4.80
N ASN A 288 6.91 -5.56 -3.49
CA ASN A 288 7.85 -4.60 -2.91
C ASN A 288 8.33 -4.88 -1.47
N GLY A 289 7.79 -5.89 -0.79
CA GLY A 289 8.25 -6.31 0.53
C GLY A 289 7.77 -5.41 1.66
N MET A 290 6.79 -4.56 1.41
CA MET A 290 6.25 -3.63 2.40
C MET A 290 4.86 -4.09 2.89
N GLU A 291 4.39 -3.48 3.97
CA GLU A 291 3.11 -3.80 4.61
C GLU A 291 1.91 -3.53 3.72
N HIS A 292 1.95 -2.46 2.93
CA HIS A 292 0.88 -2.08 2.00
C HIS A 292 0.77 -3.03 0.78
N SER A 293 1.77 -3.86 0.50
CA SER A 293 1.65 -4.96 -0.47
C SER A 293 1.37 -6.31 0.20
N ALA A 294 1.00 -6.28 1.49
CA ALA A 294 0.73 -7.41 2.34
C ALA A 294 1.88 -8.44 2.39
N SER A 295 3.14 -7.97 2.34
CA SER A 295 4.28 -8.85 2.53
C SER A 295 4.23 -9.51 3.90
N ARG A 296 4.46 -10.83 3.93
CA ARG A 296 4.51 -11.58 5.19
C ARG A 296 5.71 -11.17 6.05
N ASP A 297 6.88 -11.08 5.45
CA ASP A 297 8.14 -10.91 6.19
C ASP A 297 9.15 -9.97 5.52
N GLY A 298 8.72 -9.24 4.49
CA GLY A 298 9.54 -8.34 3.71
C GLY A 298 10.23 -9.00 2.51
N SER A 299 9.87 -10.24 2.20
CA SER A 299 10.21 -10.88 0.93
C SER A 299 9.42 -10.28 -0.24
N VAL A 300 10.05 -10.37 -1.43
CA VAL A 300 9.47 -10.00 -2.72
C VAL A 300 9.54 -11.23 -3.63
N ASP A 301 8.47 -12.00 -3.66
CA ASP A 301 8.37 -13.24 -4.44
C ASP A 301 7.47 -13.10 -5.67
N TRP A 302 6.75 -11.97 -5.81
CA TRP A 302 5.86 -11.66 -6.93
C TRP A 302 6.42 -11.94 -8.33
N PRO A 303 7.71 -11.66 -8.68
CA PRO A 303 8.20 -11.88 -10.05
C PRO A 303 8.30 -13.37 -10.46
N SER A 304 7.72 -14.28 -9.69
CA SER A 304 7.54 -15.68 -10.09
C SER A 304 6.42 -15.86 -11.13
N PRO A 305 6.53 -16.82 -12.06
CA PRO A 305 5.50 -17.08 -13.06
C PRO A 305 4.11 -17.40 -12.47
N GLU A 306 4.08 -18.10 -11.34
CA GLU A 306 2.84 -18.48 -10.64
C GLU A 306 2.11 -17.24 -10.11
N TYR A 307 2.81 -16.38 -9.36
CA TYR A 307 2.20 -15.17 -8.80
C TYR A 307 1.84 -14.16 -9.89
N ILE A 308 2.62 -14.04 -10.96
CA ILE A 308 2.24 -13.20 -12.12
C ILE A 308 0.94 -13.71 -12.76
N SER A 309 0.77 -15.03 -12.91
CA SER A 309 -0.46 -15.61 -13.45
C SER A 309 -1.66 -15.28 -12.57
N GLN A 310 -1.54 -15.51 -11.25
CA GLN A 310 -2.59 -15.18 -10.29
C GLN A 310 -2.90 -13.66 -10.29
N THR A 311 -1.89 -12.81 -10.41
CA THR A 311 -2.08 -11.35 -10.50
C THR A 311 -2.88 -10.97 -11.76
N LEU A 312 -2.60 -11.59 -12.91
CA LEU A 312 -3.38 -11.36 -14.15
C LEU A 312 -4.83 -11.85 -14.03
N GLU A 313 -5.07 -12.95 -13.31
CA GLU A 313 -6.44 -13.42 -13.00
C GLU A 313 -7.21 -12.39 -12.16
N VAL A 314 -6.53 -11.69 -11.24
CA VAL A 314 -7.13 -10.57 -10.49
C VAL A 314 -7.53 -9.43 -11.42
N ILE A 315 -6.65 -9.05 -12.35
CA ILE A 315 -6.97 -8.00 -13.34
C ILE A 315 -8.16 -8.40 -14.22
N ASP A 316 -8.21 -9.66 -14.67
CA ASP A 316 -9.32 -10.17 -15.47
C ASP A 316 -10.64 -10.16 -14.69
N PHE A 317 -10.60 -10.57 -13.42
CA PHE A 317 -11.76 -10.53 -12.52
C PHE A 317 -12.29 -9.09 -12.33
N LEU A 318 -11.41 -8.14 -12.01
CA LEU A 318 -11.79 -6.74 -11.81
C LEU A 318 -12.32 -6.10 -13.10
N ALA A 319 -11.65 -6.35 -14.23
CA ALA A 319 -12.06 -5.84 -15.54
C ALA A 319 -13.41 -6.43 -15.99
N THR A 320 -13.63 -7.73 -15.77
CA THR A 320 -14.92 -8.39 -16.06
C THR A 320 -16.05 -7.76 -15.26
N ARG A 321 -15.83 -7.49 -13.97
CA ARG A 321 -16.87 -6.99 -13.07
C ARG A 321 -17.20 -5.51 -13.31
N TYR A 322 -16.18 -4.66 -13.45
CA TYR A 322 -16.34 -3.21 -13.45
C TYR A 322 -16.14 -2.56 -14.82
N GLY A 323 -15.66 -3.29 -15.83
CA GLY A 323 -15.27 -2.75 -17.15
C GLY A 323 -16.35 -1.96 -17.88
N GLY A 324 -17.62 -2.31 -17.65
CA GLY A 324 -18.80 -1.62 -18.18
C GLY A 324 -19.50 -0.67 -17.18
N HIS A 325 -18.98 -0.52 -15.95
CA HIS A 325 -19.61 0.32 -14.94
C HIS A 325 -19.40 1.81 -15.24
N PRO A 326 -20.44 2.67 -15.22
CA PRO A 326 -20.32 4.07 -15.62
C PRO A 326 -19.36 4.90 -14.75
N SER A 327 -19.14 4.48 -13.50
CA SER A 327 -18.16 5.12 -12.60
C SER A 327 -16.73 4.59 -12.74
N LEU A 328 -16.46 3.53 -13.49
CA LEU A 328 -15.07 3.11 -13.73
C LEU A 328 -14.37 4.15 -14.59
N LEU A 329 -13.22 4.63 -14.12
CA LEU A 329 -12.29 5.44 -14.90
C LEU A 329 -11.11 4.60 -15.38
N GLY A 330 -10.51 3.81 -14.50
CA GLY A 330 -9.34 3.03 -14.86
C GLY A 330 -9.03 1.90 -13.89
N ILE A 331 -8.13 1.04 -14.32
CA ILE A 331 -7.56 -0.05 -13.53
C ILE A 331 -6.05 0.14 -13.54
N GLU A 332 -5.47 0.29 -12.37
CA GLU A 332 -4.03 0.24 -12.16
C GLU A 332 -3.58 -1.18 -11.92
N LEU A 333 -2.62 -1.61 -12.74
CA LEU A 333 -2.29 -3.02 -12.85
C LEU A 333 -1.47 -3.54 -11.67
N LEU A 334 -0.65 -2.70 -11.05
CA LEU A 334 0.18 -3.06 -9.91
C LEU A 334 0.75 -1.81 -9.26
N ASN A 335 0.50 -1.61 -7.97
CA ASN A 335 1.08 -0.52 -7.21
C ASN A 335 2.56 -0.77 -6.89
N GLU A 336 3.40 0.23 -7.09
CA GLU A 336 4.77 0.33 -6.56
C GLU A 336 5.63 -0.97 -6.59
N PRO A 337 5.84 -1.64 -7.74
CA PRO A 337 6.81 -2.73 -7.83
C PRO A 337 8.23 -2.25 -7.46
N SER A 338 8.99 -3.04 -6.69
CA SER A 338 10.34 -2.63 -6.24
C SER A 338 11.38 -2.69 -7.36
N ALA A 339 12.07 -1.58 -7.63
CA ALA A 339 13.14 -1.52 -8.63
C ALA A 339 14.32 -2.45 -8.32
N ALA A 340 14.55 -2.76 -7.04
CA ALA A 340 15.66 -3.57 -6.57
C ALA A 340 15.44 -5.08 -6.77
N THR A 341 14.18 -5.52 -6.82
CA THR A 341 13.82 -6.95 -6.77
C THR A 341 12.91 -7.39 -7.91
N VAL A 342 12.18 -6.47 -8.55
CA VAL A 342 11.34 -6.73 -9.72
C VAL A 342 12.09 -6.34 -11.00
N PRO A 343 12.48 -7.31 -11.86
CA PRO A 343 13.09 -7.02 -13.15
C PRO A 343 12.14 -6.27 -14.09
N LEU A 344 12.68 -5.29 -14.82
CA LEU A 344 11.89 -4.43 -15.71
C LEU A 344 11.22 -5.22 -16.85
N ASP A 345 11.91 -6.19 -17.45
CA ASP A 345 11.38 -7.01 -18.54
C ASP A 345 10.20 -7.88 -18.09
N VAL A 346 10.29 -8.44 -16.88
CA VAL A 346 9.19 -9.16 -16.23
C VAL A 346 7.98 -8.24 -16.01
N LEU A 347 8.21 -7.04 -15.48
CA LEU A 347 7.15 -6.05 -15.23
C LEU A 347 6.48 -5.58 -16.52
N VAL A 348 7.26 -5.22 -17.55
CA VAL A 348 6.74 -4.79 -18.85
C VAL A 348 5.91 -5.90 -19.50
N SER A 349 6.38 -7.14 -19.46
CA SER A 349 5.62 -8.29 -19.94
C SER A 349 4.29 -8.47 -19.20
N TYR A 350 4.28 -8.33 -17.86
CA TYR A 350 3.05 -8.33 -17.07
C TYR A 350 2.10 -7.20 -17.50
N TYR A 351 2.60 -5.97 -17.61
CA TYR A 351 1.79 -4.82 -18.01
C TYR A 351 1.19 -4.94 -19.41
N MET A 352 1.93 -5.47 -20.39
CA MET A 352 1.39 -5.74 -21.73
C MET A 352 0.25 -6.76 -21.70
N ARG A 353 0.36 -7.81 -20.89
CA ARG A 353 -0.70 -8.82 -20.74
C ARG A 353 -1.90 -8.26 -19.99
N GLY A 354 -1.68 -7.52 -18.91
CA GLY A 354 -2.76 -6.84 -18.17
C GLY A 354 -3.49 -5.81 -19.02
N TYR A 355 -2.78 -5.05 -19.87
CA TYR A 355 -3.40 -4.14 -20.84
C TYR A 355 -4.36 -4.87 -21.78
N GLN A 356 -3.93 -6.01 -22.35
CA GLN A 356 -4.78 -6.81 -23.24
C GLN A 356 -6.03 -7.33 -22.52
N ILE A 357 -5.88 -7.80 -21.29
CA ILE A 357 -7.00 -8.26 -20.46
C ILE A 357 -8.02 -7.13 -20.27
N VAL A 358 -7.58 -5.94 -19.82
CA VAL A 358 -8.50 -4.80 -19.62
C VAL A 358 -9.19 -4.43 -20.93
N ARG A 359 -8.47 -4.43 -22.06
CA ARG A 359 -9.03 -4.11 -23.39
C ARG A 359 -10.06 -5.12 -23.89
N ASN A 360 -10.02 -6.37 -23.44
CA ASN A 360 -11.05 -7.36 -23.76
C ASN A 360 -12.40 -7.06 -23.09
N HIS A 361 -12.38 -6.36 -21.95
CA HIS A 361 -13.59 -6.07 -21.16
C HIS A 361 -14.03 -4.60 -21.22
N SER A 362 -13.10 -3.68 -21.53
CA SER A 362 -13.40 -2.25 -21.61
C SER A 362 -12.53 -1.54 -22.65
N SER A 363 -13.19 -0.91 -23.62
CA SER A 363 -12.54 -0.05 -24.62
C SER A 363 -12.24 1.36 -24.11
N THR A 364 -12.86 1.78 -23.00
CA THR A 364 -12.75 3.16 -22.49
C THR A 364 -11.88 3.25 -21.25
N ALA A 365 -11.88 2.25 -20.37
CA ALA A 365 -11.12 2.29 -19.12
C ALA A 365 -9.62 2.57 -19.36
N TYR A 366 -9.06 3.50 -18.59
CA TYR A 366 -7.62 3.75 -18.58
C TYR A 366 -6.89 2.57 -17.94
N VAL A 367 -5.79 2.14 -18.56
CA VAL A 367 -4.87 1.15 -18.00
C VAL A 367 -3.70 1.92 -17.42
N ILE A 368 -3.56 1.85 -16.09
CA ILE A 368 -2.59 2.64 -15.33
C ILE A 368 -1.42 1.74 -14.92
N LEU A 369 -0.21 2.25 -15.12
CA LEU A 369 1.06 1.54 -14.97
C LEU A 369 1.90 2.26 -13.92
N CYS A 370 2.01 1.72 -12.71
CA CYS A 370 2.83 2.33 -11.67
C CYS A 370 4.32 2.19 -12.01
N GLN A 371 5.09 3.26 -11.79
CA GLN A 371 6.54 3.21 -11.83
C GLN A 371 7.10 2.22 -10.82
N ARG A 372 8.32 1.71 -11.05
CA ARG A 372 9.03 0.98 -10.01
C ARG A 372 9.50 1.96 -8.93
N ILE A 373 9.33 1.61 -7.65
CA ILE A 373 9.84 2.41 -6.54
C ILE A 373 11.31 2.10 -6.24
N GLY A 374 12.04 3.11 -5.78
CA GLY A 374 13.49 3.06 -5.58
C GLY A 374 14.24 3.77 -6.72
N ASN A 375 15.42 3.27 -7.08
CA ASN A 375 16.28 3.91 -8.08
C ASN A 375 15.92 3.49 -9.53
N ALA A 376 14.69 3.78 -9.94
CA ALA A 376 14.22 3.59 -11.31
C ALA A 376 13.78 4.94 -11.93
N ASP A 377 14.08 5.12 -13.20
CA ASP A 377 13.60 6.29 -13.95
C ASP A 377 12.26 5.94 -14.62
N PRO A 378 11.18 6.68 -14.35
CA PRO A 378 9.87 6.39 -14.95
C PRO A 378 9.87 6.40 -16.49
N ILE A 379 10.88 7.01 -17.14
CA ILE A 379 11.05 6.95 -18.59
C ILE A 379 11.05 5.51 -19.14
N GLU A 380 11.45 4.53 -18.31
CA GLU A 380 11.49 3.12 -18.67
C GLU A 380 10.13 2.59 -19.13
N LEU A 381 9.02 3.11 -18.56
CA LEU A 381 7.66 2.72 -18.94
C LEU A 381 7.11 3.50 -20.13
N PHE A 382 7.57 4.74 -20.35
CA PHE A 382 7.17 5.55 -21.50
C PHE A 382 7.67 4.97 -22.82
N GLN A 383 8.83 4.33 -22.80
CA GLN A 383 9.48 3.75 -23.98
C GLN A 383 9.10 2.28 -24.22
N ALA A 384 8.40 1.65 -23.27
CA ALA A 384 8.10 0.22 -23.30
C ALA A 384 7.01 -0.19 -24.32
N GLY A 385 6.25 0.76 -24.88
CA GLY A 385 5.24 0.48 -25.92
C GLY A 385 4.10 -0.43 -25.44
N ILE A 386 3.70 -0.33 -24.17
CA ILE A 386 2.81 -1.29 -23.49
C ILE A 386 1.39 -1.34 -24.08
N GLY A 387 0.89 -0.24 -24.65
CA GLY A 387 -0.46 -0.19 -25.22
C GLY A 387 -0.65 0.97 -26.19
N LEU A 388 -1.73 0.91 -26.98
CA LEU A 388 -1.98 1.84 -28.10
C LEU A 388 -2.86 3.04 -27.72
N SER A 389 -3.69 2.91 -26.69
CA SER A 389 -4.67 3.91 -26.28
C SER A 389 -5.03 3.79 -24.79
N ASN A 390 -5.42 4.92 -24.20
CA ASN A 390 -5.83 5.06 -22.79
C ASN A 390 -4.83 4.40 -21.83
N VAL A 391 -3.54 4.61 -22.07
CA VAL A 391 -2.44 4.18 -21.21
C VAL A 391 -2.00 5.37 -20.36
N VAL A 392 -1.79 5.12 -19.08
CA VAL A 392 -1.34 6.11 -18.10
C VAL A 392 -0.15 5.53 -17.35
N VAL A 393 0.89 6.33 -17.13
CA VAL A 393 1.97 6.01 -16.20
C VAL A 393 1.72 6.79 -14.92
N ASP A 394 1.73 6.05 -13.80
CA ASP A 394 1.55 6.59 -12.46
C ASP A 394 2.92 6.82 -11.78
N LEU A 395 3.07 8.01 -11.21
CA LEU A 395 4.24 8.49 -10.51
C LEU A 395 3.86 8.88 -9.08
N HIS A 396 4.65 8.42 -8.12
CA HIS A 396 4.44 8.72 -6.71
C HIS A 396 5.50 9.71 -6.23
N TYR A 397 5.06 10.88 -5.78
CA TYR A 397 5.93 12.02 -5.47
C TYR A 397 5.84 12.41 -4.00
N TYR A 398 6.88 12.05 -3.26
CA TYR A 398 7.05 12.37 -1.84
C TYR A 398 8.31 13.22 -1.61
N ASN A 399 8.20 14.31 -0.82
CA ASN A 399 9.37 15.01 -0.24
C ASN A 399 9.75 14.35 1.10
N LEU A 400 9.73 13.02 1.11
CA LEU A 400 9.95 12.17 2.28
C LEU A 400 10.76 10.95 1.82
N PHE A 401 11.21 10.15 2.78
CA PHE A 401 11.83 8.84 2.58
C PHE A 401 13.21 8.82 1.90
N ASP A 402 13.69 9.97 1.40
CA ASP A 402 15.07 10.16 0.97
C ASP A 402 15.82 11.04 2.00
N PRO A 403 17.01 10.63 2.49
CA PRO A 403 17.84 11.44 3.38
C PRO A 403 18.14 12.85 2.87
N TYR A 404 18.05 13.07 1.56
CA TYR A 404 18.13 14.36 0.90
C TYR A 404 17.11 15.38 1.45
N PHE A 405 15.89 14.95 1.79
CA PHE A 405 14.83 15.83 2.31
C PHE A 405 14.96 16.13 3.80
N ALA A 406 15.59 15.23 4.57
CA ALA A 406 15.73 15.36 6.03
C ALA A 406 16.49 16.62 6.49
N THR A 407 17.24 17.27 5.59
CA THR A 407 18.01 18.50 5.88
C THR A 407 17.44 19.75 5.23
N MET A 408 16.35 19.63 4.47
CA MET A 408 15.74 20.75 3.75
C MET A 408 14.82 21.57 4.65
N ASN A 409 14.93 22.90 4.55
CA ASN A 409 13.92 23.80 5.09
C ASN A 409 12.70 23.96 4.16
N SER A 410 11.69 24.68 4.62
CA SER A 410 10.44 24.95 3.87
C SER A 410 10.69 25.51 2.46
N SER A 411 11.52 26.55 2.33
CA SER A 411 11.83 27.16 1.03
C SER A 411 12.53 26.20 0.08
N GLN A 412 13.47 25.39 0.58
CA GLN A 412 14.19 24.40 -0.23
C GLN A 412 13.26 23.29 -0.73
N ASN A 413 12.33 22.82 0.11
CA ASN A 413 11.31 21.85 -0.30
C ASN A 413 10.39 22.40 -1.39
N ILE A 414 9.94 23.66 -1.25
CA ILE A 414 9.12 24.33 -2.27
C ILE A 414 9.92 24.52 -3.57
N GLU A 415 11.17 24.96 -3.48
CA GLU A 415 12.04 25.11 -4.65
C GLU A 415 12.29 23.77 -5.35
N PHE A 416 12.43 22.67 -4.61
CA PHE A 416 12.60 21.34 -5.17
C PHE A 416 11.42 20.95 -6.08
N VAL A 417 10.18 21.24 -5.67
CA VAL A 417 8.98 20.96 -6.47
C VAL A 417 9.06 21.68 -7.83
N TYR A 418 9.45 22.95 -7.85
CA TYR A 418 9.58 23.72 -9.10
C TYR A 418 10.83 23.40 -9.91
N LYS A 419 11.96 23.11 -9.27
CA LYS A 419 13.26 22.92 -9.93
C LYS A 419 13.52 21.50 -10.37
N MET A 420 12.90 20.50 -9.74
CA MET A 420 13.14 19.09 -10.01
C MET A 420 11.89 18.40 -10.59
N ARG A 421 10.73 18.51 -9.93
CA ARG A 421 9.51 17.83 -10.39
C ARG A 421 8.87 18.47 -11.61
N ALA A 422 8.83 19.80 -11.67
CA ALA A 422 8.23 20.49 -12.82
C ALA A 422 8.98 20.19 -14.15
N PRO A 423 10.33 20.23 -14.21
CA PRO A 423 11.06 19.81 -15.40
C PRO A 423 10.85 18.33 -15.76
N GLN A 424 10.92 17.42 -14.78
CA GLN A 424 10.66 15.99 -15.04
C GLN A 424 9.28 15.78 -15.67
N LEU A 425 8.25 16.45 -15.14
CA LEU A 425 6.89 16.37 -15.69
C LEU A 425 6.78 16.98 -17.10
N GLN A 426 7.52 18.05 -17.37
CA GLN A 426 7.60 18.64 -18.72
C GLN A 426 8.27 17.70 -19.72
N ASP A 427 9.36 17.05 -19.31
CA ASP A 427 10.10 16.09 -20.14
C ASP A 427 9.23 14.86 -20.46
N LEU A 428 8.56 14.29 -19.46
CA LEU A 428 7.63 13.17 -19.65
C LEU A 428 6.49 13.53 -20.60
N LYS A 429 5.93 14.73 -20.46
CA LYS A 429 4.87 15.23 -21.35
C LYS A 429 5.37 15.43 -22.79
N ALA A 430 6.62 15.84 -22.98
CA ALA A 430 7.18 16.11 -24.30
C ALA A 430 7.44 14.84 -25.15
N MET A 431 7.50 13.66 -24.51
CA MET A 431 7.79 12.39 -25.20
C MET A 431 6.64 11.86 -26.08
N ASN A 432 5.46 12.47 -26.08
CA ASN A 432 4.28 11.98 -26.81
C ASN A 432 3.94 10.51 -26.50
N GLY A 433 4.11 10.09 -25.25
CA GLY A 433 3.83 8.72 -24.76
C GLY A 433 2.51 8.61 -23.98
N PRO A 434 2.42 7.66 -23.03
CA PRO A 434 1.30 7.55 -22.09
C PRO A 434 0.96 8.87 -21.38
N LEU A 435 -0.26 8.98 -20.86
CA LEU A 435 -0.62 10.09 -19.98
C LEU A 435 0.15 9.97 -18.66
N VAL A 436 0.45 11.10 -18.02
CA VAL A 436 1.15 11.17 -16.72
C VAL A 436 0.13 11.39 -15.62
N PHE A 437 0.16 10.53 -14.61
CA PHE A 437 -0.63 10.65 -13.38
C PHE A 437 0.31 10.80 -12.19
N ILE A 438 0.00 11.74 -11.29
CA ILE A 438 0.65 11.80 -9.97
C ILE A 438 -0.29 11.11 -8.98
N GLY A 439 -0.30 9.79 -8.95
CA GLY A 439 -1.29 8.99 -8.22
C GLY A 439 -1.13 9.02 -6.71
N GLU A 440 0.06 9.37 -6.23
CA GLU A 440 0.30 9.60 -4.81
C GLU A 440 1.20 10.82 -4.57
N TRP A 441 0.73 11.70 -3.69
CA TRP A 441 1.46 12.84 -3.14
C TRP A 441 0.74 13.33 -1.88
N VAL A 442 1.46 14.08 -1.01
CA VAL A 442 0.96 14.48 0.31
C VAL A 442 1.35 15.88 0.71
N ASN A 443 0.66 16.42 1.72
CA ASN A 443 1.01 17.71 2.33
C ASN A 443 1.92 17.53 3.56
N GLU A 444 2.52 16.36 3.75
CA GLU A 444 3.52 16.08 4.79
C GLU A 444 4.95 16.16 4.24
N TRP A 445 5.90 16.53 5.11
CA TRP A 445 7.32 16.72 4.83
C TRP A 445 8.15 16.67 6.13
N ASP A 446 9.47 16.50 6.04
CA ASP A 446 10.32 16.38 7.24
C ASP A 446 10.61 17.72 7.96
N VAL A 447 9.98 18.83 7.54
CA VAL A 447 10.20 20.17 8.11
C VAL A 447 9.56 20.29 9.50
N GLN A 448 10.41 20.31 10.53
CA GLN A 448 9.98 20.43 11.92
C GLN A 448 9.37 21.79 12.23
N ASN A 449 8.23 21.79 12.94
CA ASN A 449 7.52 23.00 13.40
C ASN A 449 7.13 23.99 12.28
N ALA A 450 6.91 23.51 11.05
CA ALA A 450 6.44 24.34 9.96
C ALA A 450 5.09 24.99 10.31
N SER A 451 4.96 26.28 10.03
CA SER A 451 3.72 27.02 10.23
C SER A 451 2.65 26.59 9.21
N GLN A 452 1.38 26.83 9.54
CA GLN A 452 0.27 26.63 8.61
C GLN A 452 0.50 27.34 7.26
N TYR A 453 1.12 28.52 7.27
CA TYR A 453 1.44 29.26 6.04
C TYR A 453 2.46 28.52 5.17
N GLU A 454 3.45 27.87 5.78
CA GLU A 454 4.45 27.09 5.06
C GLU A 454 3.85 25.83 4.43
N TYR A 455 2.97 25.12 5.16
CA TYR A 455 2.19 24.01 4.59
C TYR A 455 1.31 24.48 3.42
N GLN A 456 0.63 25.61 3.56
CA GLN A 456 -0.18 26.18 2.46
C GLN A 456 0.69 26.48 1.23
N LYS A 457 1.89 27.01 1.41
CA LYS A 457 2.83 27.29 0.32
C LYS A 457 3.35 26.02 -0.34
N PHE A 458 3.69 25.01 0.45
CA PHE A 458 4.14 23.72 -0.03
C PHE A 458 3.05 22.98 -0.82
N GLY A 459 1.86 22.83 -0.23
CA GLY A 459 0.71 22.25 -0.91
C GLY A 459 0.32 23.01 -2.18
N SER A 460 0.39 24.36 -2.16
CA SER A 460 0.13 25.17 -3.36
C SER A 460 1.16 24.93 -4.47
N ALA A 461 2.45 24.82 -4.13
CA ALA A 461 3.50 24.53 -5.11
C ALA A 461 3.33 23.16 -5.75
N GLN A 462 2.98 22.16 -4.96
CA GLN A 462 2.65 20.82 -5.45
C GLN A 462 1.43 20.84 -6.38
N LEU A 463 0.33 21.48 -5.97
CA LEU A 463 -0.87 21.60 -6.81
C LEU A 463 -0.60 22.36 -8.12
N ASP A 464 0.22 23.42 -8.11
CA ASP A 464 0.59 24.18 -9.30
C ASP A 464 1.38 23.30 -10.30
N VAL A 465 2.36 22.55 -9.79
CA VAL A 465 3.17 21.65 -10.63
C VAL A 465 2.36 20.44 -11.10
N TYR A 466 1.66 19.74 -10.21
CA TYR A 466 0.94 18.50 -10.54
C TYR A 466 -0.31 18.73 -11.38
N ALA A 467 -0.89 19.94 -11.37
CA ALA A 467 -1.93 20.32 -12.31
C ALA A 467 -1.47 20.23 -13.78
N ASN A 468 -0.16 20.20 -14.04
CA ASN A 468 0.40 20.02 -15.38
C ASN A 468 0.44 18.55 -15.84
N ALA A 469 0.26 17.59 -14.94
CA ALA A 469 0.19 16.16 -15.29
C ALA A 469 -0.97 15.93 -16.27
N THR A 470 -0.74 15.12 -17.31
CA THR A 470 -1.70 15.05 -18.43
C THR A 470 -2.94 14.23 -18.09
N PHE A 471 -2.87 13.32 -17.12
CA PHE A 471 -4.02 12.62 -16.56
C PHE A 471 -4.58 13.32 -15.33
N GLY A 472 -3.71 13.84 -14.44
CA GLY A 472 -4.10 14.55 -13.22
C GLY A 472 -3.29 14.09 -12.01
N TRP A 473 -3.87 14.18 -10.82
CA TRP A 473 -3.22 13.80 -9.56
C TRP A 473 -4.21 13.16 -8.58
N SER A 474 -3.70 12.41 -7.59
CA SER A 474 -4.47 11.87 -6.48
C SER A 474 -3.71 12.00 -5.15
N TYR A 475 -4.36 12.58 -4.14
CA TYR A 475 -3.75 12.81 -2.83
C TYR A 475 -3.74 11.53 -1.99
N TRP A 476 -2.66 11.26 -1.25
CA TRP A 476 -2.56 10.12 -0.34
C TRP A 476 -2.65 10.57 1.14
N THR A 477 -3.73 10.40 1.87
CA THR A 477 -4.94 9.62 1.65
C THR A 477 -6.12 10.38 2.27
N LEU A 478 -7.36 9.89 2.11
CA LEU A 478 -8.54 10.56 2.65
C LEU A 478 -8.49 10.74 4.17
N LYS A 479 -8.16 9.69 4.92
CA LYS A 479 -8.11 9.67 6.39
C LYS A 479 -6.81 9.07 6.91
N ASN A 480 -6.24 9.65 7.95
CA ASN A 480 -5.01 9.17 8.57
C ASN A 480 -4.89 9.62 10.02
N ASP A 481 -4.33 8.78 10.90
CA ASP A 481 -4.02 9.17 12.28
C ASP A 481 -2.88 10.24 12.33
N MET A 482 -2.03 10.33 11.30
CA MET A 482 -1.09 11.43 11.08
C MET A 482 -1.74 12.58 10.29
N ILE A 483 -1.98 13.70 10.98
CA ILE A 483 -2.85 14.78 10.51
C ILE A 483 -2.48 15.42 9.16
N HIS A 484 -1.19 15.51 8.79
CA HIS A 484 -0.84 16.12 7.48
C HIS A 484 -0.86 15.13 6.33
N TRP A 485 -0.99 13.82 6.60
CA TRP A 485 -1.35 12.79 5.62
C TRP A 485 -2.86 12.67 5.41
N ASP A 486 -3.67 13.22 6.34
CA ASP A 486 -5.12 13.20 6.29
C ASP A 486 -5.65 14.35 5.42
N PHE A 487 -6.22 14.00 4.26
CA PHE A 487 -6.77 14.97 3.32
C PHE A 487 -7.94 15.77 3.93
N GLU A 488 -8.88 15.10 4.58
CA GLU A 488 -10.06 15.74 5.16
C GLU A 488 -9.66 16.78 6.20
N TRP A 489 -8.74 16.42 7.10
CA TRP A 489 -8.18 17.30 8.11
C TRP A 489 -7.46 18.50 7.49
N ASN A 490 -6.61 18.27 6.47
CA ASN A 490 -5.89 19.34 5.78
C ASN A 490 -6.83 20.39 5.18
N ILE A 491 -7.94 19.96 4.58
CA ILE A 491 -8.95 20.83 3.97
C ILE A 491 -9.74 21.57 5.06
N GLN A 492 -10.25 20.87 6.07
CA GLN A 492 -11.05 21.46 7.16
C GLN A 492 -10.24 22.48 7.98
N ASN A 493 -8.96 22.21 8.20
CA ASN A 493 -8.05 23.06 8.98
C ASN A 493 -7.25 24.03 8.11
N LYS A 494 -7.50 24.10 6.79
CA LYS A 494 -6.89 25.06 5.86
C LYS A 494 -5.36 24.96 5.77
N TYR A 495 -4.80 23.76 5.92
CA TYR A 495 -3.38 23.48 5.66
C TYR A 495 -3.11 23.21 4.18
N LEU A 496 -4.12 22.70 3.46
CA LEU A 496 -4.14 22.61 2.01
C LEU A 496 -5.28 23.47 1.46
N LEU A 497 -5.00 24.30 0.46
CA LEU A 497 -5.98 25.21 -0.14
C LEU A 497 -6.12 24.94 -1.64
N PHE A 498 -7.35 24.70 -2.10
CA PHE A 498 -7.63 24.69 -3.54
C PHE A 498 -7.89 26.10 -4.04
N SER A 499 -7.18 26.50 -5.10
CA SER A 499 -7.47 27.72 -5.84
C SER A 499 -8.85 27.60 -6.49
N GLY A 500 -9.86 28.26 -5.91
CA GLY A 500 -11.20 28.37 -6.50
C GLY A 500 -12.36 27.78 -5.72
N SER A 501 -12.27 27.61 -4.39
CA SER A 501 -13.42 27.25 -3.56
C SER A 501 -14.46 28.39 -3.47
N SER A 502 -15.06 28.80 -4.58
CA SER A 502 -16.46 29.21 -4.51
C SER A 502 -17.23 27.94 -4.18
N MET A 503 -17.72 27.82 -2.94
CA MET A 503 -18.66 26.77 -2.59
C MET A 503 -19.71 26.68 -3.69
N LEU A 504 -19.69 25.61 -4.48
CA LEU A 504 -20.77 25.32 -5.41
C LEU A 504 -22.01 25.19 -4.52
N LYS A 505 -22.89 26.20 -4.56
CA LYS A 505 -24.23 26.08 -4.00
C LYS A 505 -24.94 25.00 -4.81
N THR A 506 -24.90 23.76 -4.35
CA THR A 506 -25.73 22.71 -4.92
C THR A 506 -27.17 22.89 -4.41
N PRO A 507 -28.17 22.68 -5.28
CA PRO A 507 -29.55 22.58 -4.84
C PRO A 507 -29.70 21.30 -4.00
N SER A 508 -30.43 21.42 -2.88
CA SER A 508 -30.75 20.33 -1.97
C SER A 508 -31.25 19.08 -2.71
N PHE A 509 -30.42 18.04 -2.78
CA PHE A 509 -30.77 16.70 -3.29
C PHE A 509 -31.46 15.82 -2.23
N LEU A 510 -31.63 16.33 -1.01
CA LEU A 510 -32.33 15.66 0.09
C LEU A 510 -33.83 15.41 -0.18
N LEU A 511 -34.40 15.94 -1.27
CA LEU A 511 -35.80 15.70 -1.63
C LEU A 511 -36.05 14.45 -2.51
N LEU A 512 -35.03 13.84 -3.11
CA LEU A 512 -35.24 12.72 -4.05
C LEU A 512 -35.21 11.32 -3.40
N LEU A 513 -34.62 11.19 -2.21
CA LEU A 513 -34.65 9.93 -1.45
C LEU A 513 -35.99 9.68 -0.73
N ALA A 514 -36.85 10.70 -0.61
CA ALA A 514 -38.15 10.58 0.06
C ALA A 514 -39.30 10.12 -0.88
N LEU A 515 -39.09 10.05 -2.19
CA LEU A 515 -40.13 9.68 -3.17
C LEU A 515 -40.02 8.23 -3.69
N GLY A 516 -38.99 7.47 -3.29
CA GLY A 516 -38.79 6.09 -3.74
C GLY A 516 -39.45 5.01 -2.86
N TRP A 517 -40.01 5.36 -1.70
CA TRP A 517 -40.55 4.40 -0.71
C TRP A 517 -42.05 4.58 -0.43
N GLY A 518 -42.78 5.24 -1.33
CA GLY A 518 -44.17 5.64 -1.13
C GLY A 518 -45.15 5.19 -2.21
N ILE A 519 -44.90 4.12 -2.97
CA ILE A 519 -45.90 3.55 -3.89
C ILE A 519 -45.77 2.03 -3.94
N HIS A 520 -46.10 1.34 -2.85
CA HIS A 520 -46.41 -0.11 -2.85
C HIS A 520 -47.32 -0.45 -1.67
N LEU A 521 -48.52 0.13 -1.65
CA LEU A 521 -49.66 -0.34 -0.85
C LEU A 521 -50.87 0.46 -1.31
N ILE A 522 -51.67 -0.12 -2.22
CA ILE A 522 -53.11 0.05 -2.43
C ILE A 522 -53.42 -0.57 -3.80
N ILE A 523 -54.10 -1.73 -3.77
CA ILE A 523 -55.14 -2.24 -4.69
C ILE A 523 -55.11 -3.77 -4.65
N MET A 524 -56.04 -4.36 -3.88
CA MET A 524 -56.65 -5.65 -4.20
C MET A 524 -58.17 -5.45 -4.19
N PRO A 525 -58.90 -5.86 -5.23
CA PRO A 525 -60.35 -5.92 -5.19
C PRO A 525 -60.84 -7.34 -4.86
N ARG A 526 -61.76 -7.40 -3.88
CA ARG A 526 -62.81 -8.39 -3.56
C ARG A 526 -62.51 -9.88 -3.60
#